data_AF-A0AAU7YF74-F1
#
_entry.id   AF-A0AAU7YF74-F1
#
_cell.length_a   1.000
_cell.length_b   1.000
_cell.length_c   1.000
_cell.angle_alpha   90.00
_cell.angle_beta   90.00
_cell.angle_gamma   90.00
#
_symmetry.space_group_name_H-M   'P 1'
#
loop_
_entity.id
_entity.type
_entity.pdbx_description
1 polymer ?
#
loop_
_entity_poly.entity_id
_entity_poly.type
_entity_poly.pdbx_seq_one_letter_code
_entity_poly.pdbx_strand_id
1 'polypeptide(L)'
;MKKVVFALSALAVVSTSAFAAESGDGTIKFTGEIVDAPCVVSTDSQNQEVVLGQVKKNIFKAIGDKSSSKPFQIKLEDCDITSNTKVNVSFNGVGDTDDATLVSVNTEAGAATGVGIGIYDNANKLVEMNTGKSTTTLAAGQTVLYYTANYVATKDTVTTGYGNAEVDFNLSYE
;
A
#
# COMPACT_ATOMS: atom_id res chain seq x y z
N MET A 1 9.25 64.24 -77.32
CA MET A 1 7.86 63.80 -77.60
C MET A 1 7.84 62.29 -77.79
N LYS A 2 6.89 61.61 -77.14
CA LYS A 2 6.58 60.16 -77.14
C LYS A 2 7.51 59.28 -76.27
N LYS A 3 7.04 58.32 -75.47
CA LYS A 3 5.72 57.89 -74.96
C LYS A 3 5.99 56.97 -73.75
N VAL A 4 5.11 57.02 -72.76
CA VAL A 4 5.04 56.22 -71.52
C VAL A 4 4.92 54.72 -71.81
N VAL A 5 5.58 53.85 -71.04
CA VAL A 5 5.08 52.49 -70.71
C VAL A 5 5.50 52.08 -69.29
N PHE A 6 4.50 51.77 -68.48
CA PHE A 6 4.54 51.16 -67.14
C PHE A 6 4.95 49.68 -67.20
N ALA A 7 5.75 49.20 -66.24
CA ALA A 7 5.74 47.79 -65.84
C ALA A 7 6.15 47.63 -64.37
N LEU A 8 5.18 47.29 -63.53
CA LEU A 8 5.34 46.81 -62.16
C LEU A 8 6.24 45.55 -62.14
N SER A 9 7.22 45.50 -61.24
CA SER A 9 7.69 44.22 -60.70
C SER A 9 7.99 44.37 -59.21
N ALA A 10 7.11 43.79 -58.42
CA ALA A 10 7.26 43.62 -56.98
C ALA A 10 8.11 42.36 -56.74
N LEU A 11 9.24 42.48 -56.04
CA LEU A 11 9.90 41.33 -55.43
C LEU A 11 9.90 41.51 -53.91
N ALA A 12 9.18 40.61 -53.26
CA ALA A 12 8.92 40.57 -51.85
C ALA A 12 10.18 40.26 -51.03
N VAL A 13 10.31 40.93 -49.90
CA VAL A 13 11.27 40.65 -48.83
C VAL A 13 10.85 39.32 -48.19
N VAL A 14 11.64 38.25 -48.38
CA VAL A 14 11.42 36.99 -47.67
C VAL A 14 12.12 37.10 -46.31
N SER A 15 11.37 37.56 -45.31
CA SER A 15 11.77 37.46 -43.91
C SER A 15 11.80 35.98 -43.53
N THR A 16 12.99 35.39 -43.40
CA THR A 16 13.12 34.08 -42.76
C THR A 16 12.73 34.24 -41.29
N SER A 17 11.55 33.74 -40.94
CA SER A 17 11.09 33.60 -39.57
C SER A 17 12.13 32.80 -38.78
N ALA A 18 12.73 33.44 -37.77
CA ALA A 18 13.47 32.75 -36.74
C ALA A 18 12.53 31.74 -36.08
N PHE A 19 12.80 30.44 -36.21
CA PHE A 19 12.21 29.44 -35.34
C PHE A 19 12.83 29.65 -33.96
N ALA A 20 12.12 30.36 -33.09
CA ALA A 20 12.34 30.25 -31.66
C ALA A 20 11.99 28.81 -31.29
N ALA A 21 12.98 28.02 -30.88
CA ALA A 21 12.73 26.76 -30.22
C ALA A 21 11.94 27.07 -28.94
N GLU A 22 10.66 26.69 -28.93
CA GLU A 22 9.83 26.76 -27.73
C GLU A 22 10.53 25.94 -26.64
N SER A 23 10.85 26.61 -25.54
CA SER A 23 11.50 26.05 -24.37
C SER A 23 10.73 24.82 -23.89
N GLY A 24 11.46 23.72 -23.67
CA GLY A 24 10.92 22.47 -23.15
C GLY A 24 10.49 22.63 -21.69
N ASP A 25 9.30 23.17 -21.49
CA ASP A 25 8.71 23.30 -20.17
C ASP A 25 8.23 21.92 -19.69
N GLY A 26 8.51 21.61 -18.42
CA GLY A 26 8.12 20.37 -17.75
C GLY A 26 7.10 20.62 -16.64
N THR A 27 6.43 19.55 -16.18
CA THR A 27 5.43 19.63 -15.10
C THR A 27 5.98 19.01 -13.83
N ILE A 28 5.80 19.69 -12.69
CA ILE A 28 6.04 19.15 -11.35
C ILE A 28 4.70 18.71 -10.77
N LYS A 29 4.61 17.46 -10.31
CA LYS A 29 3.43 16.91 -9.62
C LYS A 29 3.69 16.85 -8.11
N PHE A 30 2.83 17.49 -7.33
CA PHE A 30 2.82 17.39 -5.87
C PHE A 30 1.65 16.49 -5.43
N THR A 31 1.89 15.61 -4.47
CA THR A 31 0.90 14.70 -3.88
C THR A 31 1.06 14.69 -2.37
N GLY A 32 -0.04 14.70 -1.64
CA GLY A 32 -0.05 14.66 -0.18
C GLY A 32 -1.49 14.71 0.34
N GLU A 33 -1.64 14.45 1.62
CA GLU A 33 -2.92 14.47 2.33
C GLU A 33 -2.75 15.26 3.64
N ILE A 34 -3.76 16.04 4.02
CA ILE A 34 -3.82 16.72 5.32
C ILE A 34 -4.91 16.01 6.12
N VAL A 35 -4.50 15.37 7.22
CA VAL A 35 -5.40 14.61 8.09
C VAL A 35 -5.60 15.33 9.42
N ASP A 36 -6.82 15.26 9.98
CA ASP A 36 -7.14 15.71 11.34
C ASP A 36 -7.13 14.49 12.28
N ALA A 37 -5.95 13.90 12.46
CA ALA A 37 -5.74 12.71 13.27
C ALA A 37 -4.66 12.98 14.34
N PRO A 38 -4.72 12.31 15.51
CA PRO A 38 -3.74 12.52 16.58
C PRO A 38 -2.31 12.17 16.19
N CYS A 39 -2.11 11.29 15.20
CA CYS A 39 -0.80 10.94 14.66
C CYS A 39 -0.84 10.94 13.13
N VAL A 40 0.31 11.23 12.52
CA VAL A 40 0.56 11.07 11.09
C VAL A 40 1.10 9.66 10.83
N VAL A 41 0.55 8.96 9.85
CA VAL A 41 1.13 7.68 9.40
C VAL A 41 2.35 7.98 8.52
N SER A 42 3.51 7.45 8.91
CA SER A 42 4.74 7.63 8.15
C SER A 42 4.56 7.13 6.71
N THR A 43 5.16 7.84 5.74
CA THR A 43 5.06 7.47 4.32
C THR A 43 5.56 6.05 4.03
N ASP A 44 6.58 5.59 4.76
CA ASP A 44 7.10 4.21 4.70
C ASP A 44 6.12 3.15 5.24
N SER A 45 5.05 3.58 5.92
CA SER A 45 4.00 2.73 6.48
C SER A 45 2.69 2.78 5.73
N GLN A 46 2.49 3.74 4.83
CA GLN A 46 1.25 3.85 4.05
C GLN A 46 1.10 2.73 3.03
N ASN A 47 2.19 2.35 2.36
CA ASN A 47 2.19 1.29 1.35
C ASN A 47 3.37 0.36 1.62
N GLN A 48 3.10 -0.82 2.17
CA GLN A 48 4.12 -1.77 2.58
C GLN A 48 3.96 -3.10 1.82
N GLU A 49 5.09 -3.65 1.38
CA GLU A 49 5.16 -5.01 0.85
C GLU A 49 5.84 -5.92 1.87
N VAL A 50 5.09 -6.91 2.38
CA VAL A 50 5.61 -7.89 3.35
C VAL A 50 5.89 -9.22 2.64
N VAL A 51 7.16 -9.50 2.37
CA VAL A 51 7.57 -10.71 1.65
C VAL A 51 7.56 -11.94 2.56
N LEU A 52 6.47 -12.73 2.49
CA LEU A 52 6.35 -14.01 3.21
C LEU A 52 7.34 -15.08 2.71
N GLY A 53 7.71 -14.99 1.43
CA GLY A 53 8.67 -15.89 0.79
C GLY A 53 8.08 -17.26 0.45
N GLN A 54 8.91 -18.14 -0.11
CA GLN A 54 8.48 -19.49 -0.48
C GLN A 54 8.41 -20.41 0.74
N VAL A 55 7.28 -21.10 0.89
CA VAL A 55 7.02 -22.02 2.00
C VAL A 55 6.74 -23.42 1.44
N LYS A 56 7.41 -24.43 1.99
CA LYS A 56 7.18 -25.82 1.59
C LYS A 56 5.84 -26.30 2.10
N LYS A 57 4.98 -26.81 1.21
CA LYS A 57 3.67 -27.41 1.56
C LYS A 57 3.73 -28.41 2.71
N ASN A 58 4.81 -29.19 2.83
CA ASN A 58 4.93 -30.28 3.81
C ASN A 58 5.03 -29.83 5.29
N ILE A 59 5.15 -28.53 5.55
CA ILE A 59 5.07 -28.01 6.92
C ILE A 59 3.62 -27.95 7.42
N PHE A 60 2.65 -27.89 6.51
CA PHE A 60 1.23 -27.87 6.82
C PHE A 60 0.69 -29.30 6.81
N LYS A 61 0.64 -29.91 7.99
CA LYS A 61 0.19 -31.28 8.24
C LYS A 61 -1.19 -31.35 8.87
N ALA A 62 -1.61 -30.29 9.55
CA ALA A 62 -2.91 -30.14 10.17
C ALA A 62 -3.40 -28.69 10.12
N ILE A 63 -4.71 -28.50 10.29
CA ILE A 63 -5.32 -27.18 10.47
C ILE A 63 -4.64 -26.46 11.64
N GLY A 64 -4.29 -25.19 11.43
CA GLY A 64 -3.59 -24.35 12.40
C GLY A 64 -2.06 -24.38 12.31
N ASP A 65 -1.47 -25.27 11.51
CA ASP A 65 -0.02 -25.25 11.26
C ASP A 65 0.42 -23.93 10.62
N LYS A 66 1.55 -23.40 11.08
CA LYS A 66 2.04 -22.06 10.70
C LYS A 66 3.37 -22.14 9.98
N SER A 67 3.55 -21.25 9.01
CA SER A 67 4.85 -20.94 8.43
C SER A 67 5.68 -20.02 9.34
N SER A 68 6.94 -19.75 8.96
CA SER A 68 7.79 -18.81 9.67
C SER A 68 7.22 -17.38 9.59
N SER A 69 7.08 -16.73 10.74
CA SER A 69 6.60 -15.36 10.84
C SER A 69 7.56 -14.35 10.21
N LYS A 70 7.00 -13.38 9.48
CA LYS A 70 7.70 -12.22 8.94
C LYS A 70 7.26 -10.96 9.66
N PRO A 71 8.20 -10.17 10.21
CA PRO A 71 7.85 -8.93 10.88
C PRO A 71 7.50 -7.84 9.87
N PHE A 72 6.60 -6.96 10.28
CA PHE A 72 6.37 -5.66 9.66
C PHE A 72 5.96 -4.67 10.74
N GLN A 73 5.95 -3.37 10.42
CA GLN A 73 5.68 -2.33 11.40
C GLN A 73 4.93 -1.16 10.79
N ILE A 74 4.02 -0.58 11.57
CA ILE A 74 3.34 0.67 11.23
C ILE A 74 3.91 1.76 12.12
N LYS A 75 4.52 2.77 11.52
CA LYS A 75 5.14 3.90 12.21
C LYS A 75 4.19 5.09 12.20
N LEU A 76 3.91 5.58 13.41
CA LEU A 76 3.15 6.80 13.65
C LEU A 76 4.12 7.91 14.10
N GLU A 77 3.98 9.07 13.51
CA GLU A 77 4.78 10.27 13.71
C GLU A 77 3.89 11.43 14.15
N ASP A 78 4.50 12.47 14.70
CA ASP A 78 3.84 13.69 15.20
C ASP A 78 2.61 13.43 16.07
N CYS A 79 2.68 12.40 16.93
CA CYS A 79 1.60 12.01 17.81
C CYS A 79 1.34 13.04 18.93
N ASP A 80 0.16 13.67 18.90
CA ASP A 80 -0.40 14.47 19.98
C ASP A 80 -1.29 13.61 20.90
N ILE A 81 -0.81 13.38 22.12
CA ILE A 81 -1.45 12.52 23.12
C ILE A 81 -2.32 13.29 24.13
N THR A 82 -2.63 14.56 23.88
CA THR A 82 -3.42 15.39 24.81
C THR A 82 -4.88 14.94 24.93
N SER A 83 -5.46 14.45 23.83
CA SER A 83 -6.87 14.06 23.74
C SER A 83 -7.06 12.55 23.61
N ASN A 84 -6.23 11.89 22.80
CA ASN A 84 -6.27 10.45 22.57
C ASN A 84 -4.94 9.84 23.03
N THR A 85 -5.01 8.80 23.84
CA THR A 85 -3.82 8.18 24.45
C THR A 85 -3.55 6.78 23.91
N LYS A 86 -4.46 6.25 23.10
CA LYS A 86 -4.34 4.94 22.49
C LYS A 86 -4.70 4.99 21.02
N VAL A 87 -4.13 4.04 20.30
CA VAL A 87 -4.49 3.73 18.93
C VAL A 87 -4.95 2.29 18.85
N ASN A 88 -6.04 2.07 18.14
CA ASN A 88 -6.57 0.79 17.74
C ASN A 88 -6.27 0.60 16.26
N VAL A 89 -5.66 -0.53 15.90
CA VAL A 89 -5.40 -0.92 14.51
C VAL A 89 -6.26 -2.12 14.17
N SER A 90 -7.05 -2.01 13.10
CA SER A 90 -7.76 -3.13 12.48
C SER A 90 -7.22 -3.38 11.08
N PHE A 91 -7.33 -4.63 10.61
CA PHE A 91 -7.03 -4.99 9.23
C PHE A 91 -8.32 -5.41 8.53
N ASN A 92 -8.51 -4.92 7.32
CA ASN A 92 -9.73 -5.08 6.54
C ASN A 92 -9.41 -5.60 5.14
N GLY A 93 -10.22 -6.52 4.66
CA GLY A 93 -9.98 -7.17 3.38
C GLY A 93 -10.83 -8.43 3.22
N VAL A 94 -10.47 -9.23 2.23
CA VAL A 94 -11.16 -10.50 1.96
C VAL A 94 -10.68 -11.55 2.96
N GLY A 95 -11.58 -12.04 3.81
CA GLY A 95 -11.30 -13.14 4.72
C GLY A 95 -11.19 -14.48 3.99
N ASP A 96 -10.38 -15.41 4.51
CA ASP A 96 -10.29 -16.77 3.98
C ASP A 96 -11.65 -17.49 4.04
N THR A 97 -11.92 -18.35 3.06
CA THR A 97 -13.22 -19.02 2.93
C THR A 97 -13.50 -20.04 4.02
N ASP A 98 -12.45 -20.64 4.58
CA ASP A 98 -12.57 -21.68 5.60
C ASP A 98 -12.37 -21.11 7.02
N ASP A 99 -11.61 -20.01 7.15
CA ASP A 99 -11.47 -19.23 8.38
C ASP A 99 -11.47 -17.72 8.10
N ALA A 100 -12.63 -17.08 8.27
CA ALA A 100 -12.81 -15.66 7.97
C ALA A 100 -11.99 -14.71 8.87
N THR A 101 -11.36 -15.21 9.95
CA THR A 101 -10.46 -14.40 10.79
C THR A 101 -9.08 -14.20 10.17
N LEU A 102 -8.74 -14.96 9.13
CA LEU A 102 -7.49 -14.90 8.38
C LEU A 102 -7.68 -14.18 7.05
N VAL A 103 -6.60 -13.67 6.47
CA VAL A 103 -6.60 -13.08 5.13
C VAL A 103 -6.70 -14.18 4.08
N SER A 104 -7.57 -14.01 3.09
CA SER A 104 -7.63 -14.89 1.93
C SER A 104 -6.42 -14.69 1.03
N VAL A 105 -5.82 -15.80 0.58
CA VAL A 105 -4.79 -15.79 -0.48
C VAL A 105 -5.38 -16.17 -1.84
N ASN A 106 -6.66 -16.53 -1.89
CA ASN A 106 -7.33 -17.02 -3.08
C ASN A 106 -7.99 -15.88 -3.86
N THR A 107 -7.20 -14.86 -4.18
CA THR A 107 -7.66 -13.64 -4.88
C THR A 107 -7.31 -13.64 -6.36
N GLU A 108 -6.47 -14.58 -6.82
CA GLU A 108 -6.00 -14.68 -8.20
C GLU A 108 -5.91 -16.12 -8.72
N ALA A 109 -5.87 -16.27 -10.05
CA ALA A 109 -5.74 -17.58 -10.68
C ALA A 109 -4.38 -18.22 -10.34
N GLY A 110 -4.40 -19.49 -9.93
CA GLY A 110 -3.19 -20.21 -9.51
C GLY A 110 -2.82 -20.00 -8.04
N ALA A 111 -3.69 -19.39 -7.25
CA ALA A 111 -3.55 -19.31 -5.80
C ALA A 111 -3.55 -20.70 -5.13
N ALA A 112 -2.82 -20.80 -4.02
CA ALA A 112 -2.86 -21.93 -3.12
C ALA A 112 -4.22 -22.00 -2.41
N THR A 113 -4.62 -23.19 -1.99
CA THR A 113 -5.85 -23.43 -1.22
C THR A 113 -5.56 -24.13 0.10
N GLY A 114 -6.45 -23.95 1.07
CA GLY A 114 -6.31 -24.53 2.41
C GLY A 114 -5.32 -23.76 3.30
N VAL A 115 -4.98 -22.53 2.95
CA VAL A 115 -4.14 -21.63 3.74
C VAL A 115 -4.70 -20.21 3.68
N GLY A 116 -4.62 -19.50 4.80
CA GLY A 116 -4.80 -18.05 4.88
C GLY A 116 -3.56 -17.39 5.46
N ILE A 117 -3.52 -16.05 5.51
CA ILE A 117 -2.47 -15.30 6.22
C ILE A 117 -3.02 -14.81 7.56
N GLY A 118 -2.34 -15.17 8.64
CA GLY A 118 -2.60 -14.62 9.96
C GLY A 118 -1.74 -13.39 10.21
N ILE A 119 -2.34 -12.34 10.78
CA ILE A 119 -1.67 -11.12 11.23
C ILE A 119 -1.70 -11.10 12.76
N TYR A 120 -0.53 -10.98 13.38
CA TYR A 120 -0.39 -11.04 14.83
C TYR A 120 0.26 -9.77 15.35
N ASP A 121 -0.23 -9.28 16.48
CA ASP A 121 0.36 -8.13 17.16
C ASP A 121 1.64 -8.49 17.93
N ASN A 122 2.25 -7.48 18.58
CA ASN A 122 3.47 -7.65 19.36
C ASN A 122 3.31 -8.59 20.58
N ALA A 123 2.08 -8.87 21.02
CA ALA A 123 1.78 -9.86 22.05
C ALA A 123 1.54 -11.27 21.45
N ASN A 124 1.79 -11.44 20.14
CA ASN A 124 1.53 -12.65 19.37
C ASN A 124 0.04 -13.06 19.39
N LYS A 125 -0.86 -12.07 19.54
CA LYS A 125 -2.30 -12.28 19.46
C LYS A 125 -2.77 -12.05 18.03
N LEU A 126 -3.63 -12.93 17.53
CA LEU A 126 -4.26 -12.76 16.22
C LEU A 126 -5.10 -11.47 16.23
N VAL A 127 -4.87 -10.62 15.22
CA VAL A 127 -5.76 -9.52 14.89
C VAL A 127 -6.72 -10.05 13.83
N GLU A 128 -7.90 -10.47 14.28
CA GLU A 128 -8.91 -11.06 13.38
C GLU A 128 -9.27 -10.10 12.25
N MET A 129 -9.28 -10.61 11.02
CA MET A 129 -9.66 -9.86 9.84
C MET A 129 -11.09 -9.29 10.00
N ASN A 130 -11.28 -8.02 9.66
CA ASN A 130 -12.55 -7.28 9.69
C ASN A 130 -13.23 -7.07 11.05
N THR A 131 -12.99 -7.93 12.05
CA THR A 131 -13.66 -7.88 13.37
C THR A 131 -12.71 -7.55 14.52
N GLY A 132 -11.42 -7.83 14.36
CA GLY A 132 -10.40 -7.68 15.38
C GLY A 132 -9.77 -6.29 15.39
N LYS A 133 -9.15 -5.98 16.53
CA LYS A 133 -8.28 -4.81 16.67
C LYS A 133 -7.11 -5.10 17.63
N SER A 134 -5.96 -4.50 17.34
CA SER A 134 -4.84 -4.42 18.28
C SER A 134 -4.79 -3.02 18.88
N THR A 135 -4.70 -2.92 20.20
CA THR A 135 -4.69 -1.63 20.91
C THR A 135 -3.31 -1.38 21.49
N THR A 136 -2.73 -0.22 21.20
CA THR A 136 -1.43 0.20 21.73
C THR A 136 -1.54 1.60 22.34
N THR A 137 -0.89 1.82 23.48
CA THR A 137 -0.75 3.15 24.08
C THR A 137 0.22 3.99 23.26
N LEU A 138 -0.20 5.19 22.91
CA LEU A 138 0.61 6.15 22.16
C LEU A 138 1.68 6.79 23.05
N ALA A 139 2.82 7.07 22.45
CA ALA A 139 3.83 7.97 22.98
C ALA A 139 3.80 9.31 22.21
N ALA A 140 4.12 10.40 22.90
CA ALA A 140 4.23 11.71 22.28
C ALA A 140 5.35 11.71 21.20
N GLY A 141 5.07 12.34 20.06
CA GLY A 141 5.99 12.36 18.93
C GLY A 141 5.90 11.07 18.10
N GLN A 142 6.59 9.99 18.51
CA GLN A 142 6.68 8.79 17.69
C GLN A 142 6.19 7.53 18.42
N THR A 143 5.37 6.74 17.74
CA THR A 143 4.96 5.39 18.17
C THR A 143 5.20 4.39 17.05
N VAL A 144 5.84 3.25 17.35
CA VAL A 144 6.03 2.16 16.38
C VAL A 144 5.21 0.96 16.80
N LEU A 145 4.35 0.49 15.90
CA LEU A 145 3.48 -0.66 16.11
C LEU A 145 4.07 -1.87 15.39
N TYR A 146 4.40 -2.92 16.13
CA TYR A 146 5.04 -4.12 15.59
C TYR A 146 4.03 -5.24 15.36
N TYR A 147 4.12 -5.86 14.19
CA TYR A 147 3.27 -6.97 13.79
C TYR A 147 4.10 -8.08 13.15
N THR A 148 3.49 -9.26 13.04
CA THR A 148 4.02 -10.34 12.22
C THR A 148 2.93 -10.96 11.35
N ALA A 149 3.34 -11.49 10.20
CA ALA A 149 2.47 -12.22 9.31
C ALA A 149 3.05 -13.62 9.01
N ASN A 150 2.17 -14.62 8.89
CA ASN A 150 2.53 -15.96 8.43
C ASN A 150 1.34 -16.65 7.78
N TYR A 151 1.61 -17.57 6.85
CA TYR A 151 0.59 -18.52 6.42
C TYR A 151 0.15 -19.42 7.57
N VAL A 152 -1.14 -19.74 7.61
CA VAL A 152 -1.80 -20.65 8.55
C VAL A 152 -2.65 -21.62 7.74
N ALA A 153 -2.51 -22.92 8.00
CA ALA A 153 -3.35 -23.94 7.36
C ALA A 153 -4.80 -23.84 7.85
N THR A 154 -5.73 -23.74 6.91
CA THR A 154 -7.19 -23.75 7.16
C THR A 154 -7.85 -25.07 6.78
N LYS A 155 -7.12 -25.94 6.07
CA LYS A 155 -7.54 -27.32 5.73
C LYS A 155 -6.44 -28.33 6.03
N ASP A 156 -6.83 -29.60 6.21
CA ASP A 156 -5.88 -30.72 6.34
C ASP A 156 -5.00 -30.92 5.09
N THR A 157 -5.47 -30.45 3.93
CA THR A 157 -4.72 -30.51 2.68
C THR A 157 -4.55 -29.12 2.10
N VAL A 158 -3.31 -28.63 2.12
CA VAL A 158 -2.89 -27.42 1.44
C VAL A 158 -2.50 -27.75 -0.01
N THR A 159 -2.85 -26.91 -0.98
CA THR A 159 -2.35 -27.04 -2.37
C THR A 159 -1.21 -26.05 -2.64
N THR A 160 -0.41 -26.33 -3.67
CA THR A 160 0.65 -25.41 -4.09
C THR A 160 0.08 -24.33 -5.00
N GLY A 161 0.54 -23.10 -4.85
CA GLY A 161 0.13 -21.96 -5.66
C GLY A 161 0.65 -20.65 -5.07
N TYR A 162 0.18 -19.53 -5.60
CA TYR A 162 0.48 -18.22 -5.05
C TYR A 162 -0.20 -18.01 -3.69
N GLY A 163 0.45 -17.25 -2.82
CA GLY A 163 -0.03 -16.92 -1.49
C GLY A 163 -0.13 -15.42 -1.29
N ASN A 164 -0.54 -14.70 -2.34
CA ASN A 164 -0.55 -13.24 -2.35
C ASN A 164 -1.88 -12.72 -1.78
N ALA A 165 -1.83 -11.56 -1.10
CA ALA A 165 -3.02 -10.91 -0.59
C ALA A 165 -2.76 -9.41 -0.42
N GLU A 166 -3.85 -8.64 -0.40
CA GLU A 166 -3.85 -7.21 -0.13
C GLU A 166 -4.92 -6.92 0.92
N VAL A 167 -4.58 -6.10 1.91
CA VAL A 167 -5.47 -5.68 2.99
C VAL A 167 -5.21 -4.23 3.35
N ASP A 168 -6.27 -3.55 3.75
CA ASP A 168 -6.20 -2.22 4.32
C ASP A 168 -5.94 -2.33 5.82
N PHE A 169 -5.17 -1.40 6.39
CA PHE A 169 -5.16 -1.19 7.83
C PHE A 169 -5.90 0.11 8.15
N ASN A 170 -6.65 0.12 9.24
CA ASN A 170 -7.39 1.29 9.70
C ASN A 170 -6.96 1.64 11.12
N LEU A 171 -6.84 2.95 11.37
CA LEU A 171 -6.49 3.49 12.68
C LEU A 171 -7.71 4.19 13.29
N SER A 172 -7.98 3.89 14.55
CA SER A 172 -8.94 4.64 15.37
C SER A 172 -8.30 5.00 16.71
N TYR A 173 -8.64 6.18 17.23
CA TYR A 173 -7.98 6.75 18.39
C TYR A 173 -8.98 6.88 19.55
N GLU A 174 -8.50 6.64 20.77
CA GLU A 174 -9.27 6.75 22.02
C GLU A 174 -8.43 7.30 23.19
#